data_AF-A0A7S3PD19-F1
#
_entry.id   AF-A0A7S3PD19-F1
#
_cell.length_a   1.000
_cell.length_b   1.000
_cell.length_c   1.000
_cell.angle_alpha   90.00
_cell.angle_beta   90.00
_cell.angle_gamma   90.00
#
_symmetry.space_group_name_H-M   'P 1'
#
loop_
_entity.id
_entity.type
_entity.pdbx_description
1 polymer ?
#
loop_
_entity_poly.entity_id
_entity_poly.type
_entity_poly.pdbx_seq_one_letter_code
_entity_poly.pdbx_strand_id
1 'polypeptide(L)'
;MLLFLTKTFLKRTEPGQRQSVEHEGYVVHCYVRSDGLAGTVTTDMEYPARVAFVMLGQLLDEYTQQHGDAWKSATEPESIPFPKAETYVQKYQNPAEADKVTKIQKDLDETTQILHKTIDSVLERGVKLDNLVEKSNDLSAQSKMFYKQAKKTNSCCVIS
;
A
#
# COMPACT_ATOMS: atom_id res chain seq x y z
N MET A 1 -9.96 2.14 -7.32
CA MET A 1 -9.89 2.77 -5.98
C MET A 1 -8.56 2.51 -5.30
N LEU A 2 -8.14 1.24 -5.20
CA LEU A 2 -6.87 0.85 -4.57
C LEU A 2 -5.65 1.61 -5.12
N LEU A 3 -5.47 1.68 -6.45
CA LEU A 3 -4.38 2.44 -7.07
C LEU A 3 -4.32 3.92 -6.65
N PHE A 4 -5.48 4.55 -6.49
CA PHE A 4 -5.57 5.94 -6.04
C PHE A 4 -5.16 6.08 -4.56
N LEU A 5 -5.62 5.18 -3.69
CA LEU A 5 -5.25 5.16 -2.27
C LEU A 5 -3.74 4.90 -2.11
N THR A 6 -3.22 3.88 -2.80
CA THR A 6 -1.78 3.56 -2.86
C THR A 6 -0.95 4.78 -3.27
N LYS A 7 -1.28 5.45 -4.39
CA LYS A 7 -0.58 6.67 -4.84
C LYS A 7 -0.66 7.79 -3.80
N THR A 8 -1.82 7.95 -3.16
CA THR A 8 -2.07 8.99 -2.15
C THR A 8 -1.24 8.76 -0.87
N PHE A 9 -1.11 7.51 -0.43
CA PHE A 9 -0.37 7.13 0.76
C PHE A 9 1.13 7.11 0.52
N LEU A 10 1.60 6.63 -0.63
CA LEU A 10 3.01 6.67 -0.99
C LEU A 10 3.57 8.09 -1.03
N LYS A 11 2.81 9.03 -1.62
CA LYS A 11 3.17 10.47 -1.63
C LYS A 11 3.28 11.10 -0.24
N ARG A 12 2.75 10.44 0.79
CA ARG A 12 2.68 10.91 2.18
C ARG A 12 3.47 10.04 3.15
N THR A 13 4.26 9.09 2.63
CA THR A 13 5.17 8.26 3.40
C THR A 13 6.59 8.72 3.09
N GLU A 14 7.39 9.02 4.10
CA GLU A 14 8.74 9.53 3.88
C GLU A 14 9.71 8.40 3.49
N PRO A 15 10.81 8.69 2.77
CA PRO A 15 11.83 7.70 2.47
C PRO A 15 12.40 7.03 3.73
N GLY A 16 12.51 5.71 3.70
CA GLY A 16 12.95 4.90 4.84
C GLY A 16 11.84 4.49 5.81
N GLN A 17 10.59 4.91 5.59
CA GLN A 17 9.48 4.59 6.49
C GLN A 17 8.66 3.39 6.04
N ARG A 18 8.08 2.71 7.05
CA ARG A 18 7.07 1.67 6.91
C ARG A 18 5.79 2.15 7.58
N GLN A 19 4.68 2.08 6.88
CA GLN A 19 3.40 2.57 7.35
C GLN A 19 2.28 1.60 7.00
N SER A 20 1.34 1.39 7.92
CA SER A 20 0.13 0.62 7.69
C SER A 20 -1.07 1.56 7.85
N VAL A 21 -1.90 1.65 6.81
CA VAL A 21 -3.07 2.54 6.76
C VAL A 21 -4.34 1.72 6.75
N GLU A 22 -5.13 1.82 7.81
CA GLU A 22 -6.41 1.12 7.92
C GLU A 22 -7.53 1.94 7.26
N HIS A 23 -8.35 1.26 6.44
CA HIS A 23 -9.52 1.84 5.81
C HIS A 23 -10.57 0.77 5.48
N GLU A 24 -11.79 0.93 6.01
CA GLU A 24 -12.97 0.12 5.68
C GLU A 24 -12.74 -1.42 5.75
N GLY A 25 -12.02 -1.89 6.78
CA GLY A 25 -11.77 -3.32 7.01
C GLY A 25 -10.57 -3.89 6.24
N TYR A 26 -9.87 -3.06 5.48
CA TYR A 26 -8.60 -3.39 4.81
C TYR A 26 -7.44 -2.60 5.40
N VAL A 27 -6.23 -3.12 5.24
CA VAL A 27 -5.00 -2.46 5.62
C VAL A 27 -4.11 -2.32 4.39
N VAL A 28 -3.66 -1.09 4.12
CA VAL A 28 -2.66 -0.80 3.09
C VAL A 28 -1.31 -0.65 3.76
N HIS A 29 -0.43 -1.62 3.53
CA HIS A 29 0.96 -1.59 3.98
C HIS A 29 1.82 -0.92 2.91
N CYS A 30 2.53 0.14 3.30
CA CYS A 30 3.41 0.94 2.47
C CYS A 30 4.85 0.85 2.99
N TYR A 31 5.78 0.52 2.11
CA TYR A 31 7.21 0.57 2.39
C TYR A 31 7.91 1.45 1.37
N VAL A 32 8.53 2.53 1.84
CA VAL A 32 9.37 3.40 1.02
C VAL A 32 10.82 3.19 1.48
N ARG A 33 11.69 2.72 0.60
CA ARG A 33 13.13 2.58 0.86
C ARG A 33 13.78 3.95 0.91
N SER A 34 14.97 4.02 1.52
CA SER A 34 15.76 5.25 1.63
C SER A 34 16.22 5.80 0.27
N ASP A 35 16.33 4.95 -0.74
CA ASP A 35 16.65 5.34 -2.12
C ASP A 35 15.44 5.92 -2.88
N GLY A 36 14.25 5.87 -2.31
CA GLY A 36 13.00 6.37 -2.89
C GLY A 36 12.17 5.32 -3.62
N LEU A 37 12.66 4.08 -3.76
CA LEU A 37 11.86 2.99 -4.33
C LEU A 37 10.79 2.56 -3.32
N ALA A 38 9.54 2.45 -3.76
CA ALA A 38 8.43 2.14 -2.87
C ALA A 38 7.57 0.98 -3.38
N GLY A 39 7.01 0.23 -2.44
CA GLY A 39 6.06 -0.84 -2.71
C GLY A 39 4.88 -0.78 -1.74
N THR A 40 3.71 -1.22 -2.20
CA THR A 40 2.53 -1.34 -1.33
C THR A 40 1.83 -2.67 -1.54
N VAL A 41 1.24 -3.19 -0.46
CA VAL A 41 0.33 -4.34 -0.51
C VAL A 41 -0.91 -4.01 0.30
N THR A 42 -2.08 -4.39 -0.22
CA THR A 42 -3.35 -4.27 0.49
C THR A 42 -3.76 -5.65 0.95
N THR A 43 -4.15 -5.78 2.22
CA THR A 43 -4.55 -7.04 2.84
C THR A 43 -5.79 -6.82 3.70
N ASP A 44 -6.43 -7.91 4.11
CA ASP A 44 -7.42 -7.87 5.18
C ASP A 44 -6.73 -7.57 6.51
N MET A 45 -7.49 -7.08 7.51
CA MET A 45 -6.95 -6.76 8.85
C MET A 45 -6.36 -7.97 9.58
N GLU A 46 -6.84 -9.18 9.28
CA GLU A 46 -6.36 -10.42 9.90
C GLU A 46 -4.97 -10.82 9.41
N TYR A 47 -4.54 -10.31 8.26
CA TYR A 47 -3.27 -10.66 7.67
C TYR A 47 -2.11 -10.01 8.45
N PRO A 48 -1.07 -10.78 8.86
CA PRO A 48 -0.02 -10.22 9.71
C PRO A 48 0.82 -9.16 8.99
N ALA A 49 0.85 -7.93 9.54
CA ALA A 49 1.63 -6.82 8.98
C ALA A 49 3.11 -7.17 8.77
N ARG A 50 3.71 -7.93 9.70
CA ARG A 50 5.08 -8.46 9.59
C ARG A 50 5.31 -9.17 8.26
N VAL A 51 4.40 -10.09 7.91
CA VAL A 51 4.48 -10.92 6.70
C VAL A 51 4.32 -10.04 5.45
N ALA A 52 3.43 -9.05 5.49
CA ALA A 52 3.28 -8.06 4.41
C ALA A 52 4.59 -7.29 4.15
N PHE A 53 5.26 -6.81 5.20
CA PHE A 53 6.53 -6.10 5.05
C PHE A 53 7.71 -7.00 4.65
N VAL A 54 7.72 -8.27 5.09
CA VAL A 54 8.70 -9.25 4.59
C VAL A 54 8.55 -9.45 3.08
N MET A 55 7.31 -9.64 2.62
CA MET A 55 7.01 -9.77 1.19
C MET A 55 7.46 -8.52 0.41
N LEU A 56 7.10 -7.32 0.89
CA LEU A 56 7.47 -6.06 0.25
C LEU A 56 9.00 -5.90 0.17
N GLY A 57 9.74 -6.25 1.22
CA GLY A 57 11.20 -6.20 1.22
C GLY A 57 11.80 -7.08 0.12
N GLN A 58 11.39 -8.35 0.06
CA GLN A 58 11.87 -9.28 -0.98
C GLN A 58 11.50 -8.83 -2.39
N LEU A 59 10.26 -8.36 -2.56
CA LEU A 59 9.76 -7.89 -3.85
C LEU A 59 10.58 -6.72 -4.36
N LEU A 60 10.87 -5.73 -3.51
CA LEU A 60 11.67 -4.55 -3.89
C LEU A 60 13.14 -4.89 -4.14
N ASP A 61 13.71 -5.83 -3.38
CA ASP A 61 15.07 -6.30 -3.57
C ASP A 61 15.21 -7.05 -4.90
N GLU A 62 14.28 -7.96 -5.21
CA GLU A 62 14.31 -8.71 -6.47
C GLU A 62 14.01 -7.82 -7.68
N TYR A 63 13.10 -6.85 -7.54
CA TYR A 63 12.87 -5.84 -8.56
C TYR A 63 14.16 -5.06 -8.88
N THR A 64 14.88 -4.62 -7.84
CA THR A 64 16.17 -3.94 -8.01
C THR A 64 17.24 -4.85 -8.58
N GLN A 65 17.26 -6.13 -8.22
CA GLN A 65 18.20 -7.11 -8.76
C GLN A 65 17.97 -7.34 -10.27
N GLN A 66 16.72 -7.33 -10.72
CA GLN A 66 16.36 -7.59 -12.11
C GLN A 66 16.49 -6.35 -13.00
N HIS A 67 16.13 -5.17 -12.50
CA HIS A 67 16.02 -3.94 -13.31
C HIS A 67 17.03 -2.85 -12.92
N GLY A 68 17.79 -3.04 -11.84
CA GLY A 68 18.71 -2.03 -11.32
C GLY A 68 17.99 -0.73 -11.00
N ASP A 69 18.56 0.39 -11.46
CA ASP A 69 18.04 1.74 -11.25
C ASP A 69 17.11 2.24 -12.37
N ALA A 70 16.67 1.37 -13.29
CA ALA A 70 15.83 1.77 -14.44
C ALA A 70 14.53 2.48 -14.01
N TRP A 71 14.02 2.17 -12.81
CA TRP A 71 12.85 2.80 -12.22
C TRP A 71 13.01 4.31 -11.95
N LYS A 72 14.24 4.81 -11.79
CA LYS A 72 14.50 6.24 -11.57
C LYS A 72 14.20 7.09 -12.80
N SER A 73 14.31 6.49 -13.99
CA SER A 73 14.01 7.12 -15.29
C SER A 73 12.61 6.82 -15.82
N ALA A 74 11.83 6.00 -15.12
CA ALA A 74 10.49 5.63 -15.55
C ALA A 74 9.52 6.80 -15.37
N THR A 75 8.98 7.29 -16.48
CA THR A 75 7.97 8.37 -16.50
C THR A 75 6.57 7.86 -16.77
N GLU A 76 6.45 6.72 -17.44
CA GLU A 76 5.16 6.11 -17.77
C GLU A 76 4.82 4.98 -16.78
N PRO A 77 3.56 4.90 -16.30
CA PRO A 77 3.08 3.76 -15.54
C PRO A 77 3.29 2.45 -16.29
N GLU A 78 3.62 1.38 -15.58
CA GLU A 78 3.76 0.02 -16.13
C GLU A 78 4.84 -0.13 -17.23
N SER A 79 5.71 0.87 -17.41
CA SER A 79 6.81 0.85 -18.39
C SER A 79 7.87 -0.23 -18.11
N ILE A 80 7.96 -0.70 -16.87
CA ILE A 80 8.89 -1.76 -16.46
C ILE A 80 8.07 -2.95 -15.95
N PRO A 81 7.85 -3.98 -16.78
CA PRO A 81 7.05 -5.13 -16.39
C PRO A 81 7.80 -5.98 -15.36
N PHE A 82 7.13 -6.31 -14.27
CA PHE A 82 7.65 -7.18 -13.22
C PHE A 82 6.65 -8.30 -12.90
N PRO A 83 6.54 -9.33 -13.76
CA PRO A 83 5.53 -10.39 -13.61
C PRO A 83 5.68 -11.20 -12.31
N LYS A 84 6.88 -11.20 -11.73
CA LYS A 84 7.14 -11.86 -10.44
C LYS A 84 6.31 -11.28 -9.29
N ALA A 85 5.83 -10.04 -9.39
CA ALA A 85 4.94 -9.47 -8.37
C ALA A 85 3.71 -10.38 -8.12
N GLU A 86 3.13 -10.93 -9.19
CA GLU A 86 1.98 -11.85 -9.06
C GLU A 86 2.37 -13.14 -8.34
N THR A 87 3.55 -13.68 -8.65
CA THR A 87 4.08 -14.86 -7.96
C THR A 87 4.28 -14.62 -6.46
N TYR A 88 4.76 -13.43 -6.08
CA TYR A 88 4.87 -13.04 -4.66
C TYR A 88 3.51 -12.98 -3.98
N VAL A 89 2.52 -12.32 -4.61
CA VAL A 89 1.16 -12.23 -4.05
C VAL A 89 0.56 -13.62 -3.83
N GLN A 90 0.75 -14.55 -4.77
CA GLN A 90 0.27 -15.92 -4.64
C GLN A 90 1.02 -16.71 -3.55
N LYS A 91 2.36 -16.63 -3.52
CA LYS A 91 3.18 -17.34 -2.54
C LYS A 91 2.87 -16.90 -1.11
N TYR A 92 2.72 -15.59 -0.90
CA TYR A 92 2.50 -15.01 0.41
C TYR A 92 1.04 -15.05 0.87
N GLN A 93 0.11 -15.62 0.08
CA GLN A 93 -1.21 -15.99 0.61
C GLN A 93 -1.11 -16.91 1.83
N ASN A 94 -0.04 -17.71 1.93
CA ASN A 94 0.30 -18.47 3.12
C ASN A 94 1.33 -17.69 3.97
N PRO A 95 0.94 -17.15 5.15
CA PRO A 95 1.85 -16.36 5.98
C PRO A 95 3.11 -17.10 6.44
N ALA A 96 3.06 -18.44 6.53
CA ALA A 96 4.22 -19.26 6.93
C ALA A 96 5.39 -19.17 5.94
N GLU A 97 5.16 -18.73 4.70
CA GLU A 97 6.23 -18.52 3.72
C GLU A 97 7.19 -17.38 4.10
N ALA A 98 6.78 -16.45 4.98
CA ALA A 98 7.64 -15.37 5.45
C ALA A 98 8.73 -15.82 6.44
N ASP A 99 8.53 -16.92 7.16
CA ASP A 99 9.46 -17.37 8.21
C ASP A 99 10.78 -17.94 7.65
N LYS A 100 10.85 -18.17 6.34
CA LYS A 100 12.07 -18.62 5.64
C LYS A 100 13.13 -17.51 5.49
N VAL A 101 12.86 -16.28 5.96
CA VAL A 101 13.65 -15.08 5.66
C VAL A 101 14.15 -14.38 6.93
N THR A 102 15.27 -14.88 7.48
CA THR A 102 15.80 -14.40 8.77
C THR A 102 16.39 -12.99 8.74
N LYS A 103 16.97 -12.55 7.61
CA LYS A 103 17.61 -11.23 7.51
C LYS A 103 16.58 -10.09 7.55
N ILE A 104 15.57 -10.15 6.67
CA ILE A 104 14.49 -9.14 6.64
C ILE A 104 13.72 -9.16 7.96
N GLN A 105 13.58 -10.33 8.57
CA GLN A 105 12.99 -10.44 9.88
C GLN A 105 13.74 -9.60 10.93
N LYS A 106 15.05 -9.76 10.99
CA LYS A 106 15.91 -8.97 11.87
C LYS A 106 15.82 -7.48 11.54
N ASP A 107 15.81 -7.10 10.26
CA ASP A 107 15.67 -5.70 9.85
C ASP A 107 14.31 -5.12 10.31
N LEU A 108 13.22 -5.89 10.28
CA LEU A 108 11.92 -5.46 10.78
C LEU A 108 11.89 -5.34 12.30
N ASP A 109 12.52 -6.28 13.02
CA ASP A 109 12.59 -6.25 14.48
C ASP A 109 13.45 -5.07 14.97
N GLU A 110 14.53 -4.75 14.25
CA GLU A 110 15.37 -3.56 14.48
C GLU A 110 14.64 -2.26 14.09
N THR A 111 13.83 -2.28 13.02
CA THR A 111 13.02 -1.14 12.58
C THR A 111 11.64 -1.14 13.24
N THR A 112 11.59 -1.04 14.56
CA THR A 112 10.36 -1.20 15.37
C THR A 112 9.28 -0.11 15.17
N GLN A 113 9.46 0.83 14.25
CA GLN A 113 8.45 1.85 13.92
C GLN A 113 7.71 1.51 12.63
N ILE A 114 6.85 0.48 12.68
CA ILE A 114 5.73 0.42 11.73
C ILE A 114 4.70 1.44 12.23
N LEU A 115 4.49 2.51 11.45
CA LEU A 115 3.50 3.52 11.79
C LEU A 115 2.11 3.00 11.44
N HIS A 116 1.29 2.72 12.45
CA HIS A 116 -0.12 2.43 12.27
C HIS A 116 -0.90 3.74 12.25
N LYS A 117 -1.60 4.00 11.16
CA LYS A 117 -2.35 5.24 10.93
C LYS A 117 -3.73 4.90 10.38
N THR A 118 -4.73 5.66 10.76
CA THR A 118 -6.02 5.66 10.06
C THR A 118 -5.92 6.50 8.82
N ILE A 119 -6.78 6.27 7.82
CA ILE A 119 -6.82 7.10 6.61
C ILE A 119 -6.86 8.60 6.93
N ASP A 120 -7.67 9.02 7.90
CA ASP A 120 -7.81 10.44 8.30
C ASP A 120 -6.53 11.03 8.87
N SER A 121 -5.73 10.20 9.57
CA SER A 121 -4.44 10.65 10.12
C SER A 121 -3.32 10.76 9.08
N VAL A 122 -3.49 10.10 7.93
CA VAL A 122 -2.59 10.25 6.77
C VAL A 122 -3.00 11.48 5.95
N LEU A 123 -4.28 11.83 5.96
CA LEU A 123 -4.77 13.03 5.29
C LEU A 123 -4.44 14.30 6.09
N GLU A 124 -4.24 15.41 5.40
CA GLU A 124 -4.02 16.71 6.05
C GLU A 124 -5.29 17.17 6.79
N ARG A 125 -5.12 17.93 7.88
CA ARG A 125 -6.26 18.48 8.63
C ARG A 125 -7.19 19.25 7.70
N GLY A 126 -8.45 18.81 7.63
CA GLY A 126 -9.49 19.43 6.80
C GLY A 126 -9.59 18.88 5.37
N VAL A 127 -8.68 18.00 4.94
CA VAL A 127 -8.75 17.33 3.64
C VAL A 127 -9.54 16.03 3.77
N LYS A 128 -10.77 16.02 3.25
CA LYS A 128 -11.61 14.81 3.20
C LYS A 128 -11.20 13.92 2.03
N LEU A 129 -11.22 12.60 2.25
CA LEU A 129 -11.01 11.61 1.18
C LEU A 129 -11.93 11.85 -0.02
N ASP A 130 -13.19 12.20 0.24
CA ASP A 130 -14.18 12.51 -0.80
C ASP A 130 -13.70 13.57 -1.78
N ASN A 131 -13.06 14.64 -1.26
CA ASN A 131 -12.54 15.73 -2.09
C ASN A 131 -11.41 15.24 -3.00
N LEU A 132 -10.59 14.32 -2.50
CA LEU A 132 -9.50 13.74 -3.29
C LEU A 132 -10.03 12.77 -4.35
N VAL A 133 -11.05 11.98 -4.02
CA VAL A 133 -11.72 11.08 -4.97
C VAL A 133 -12.38 11.87 -6.10
N GLU A 134 -13.06 12.97 -5.79
CA GLU A 134 -13.69 13.82 -6.81
C GLU A 134 -12.68 14.47 -7.74
N LYS A 135 -11.57 14.99 -7.20
CA LYS A 135 -10.50 15.65 -7.97
C LYS A 135 -9.55 14.69 -8.69
N SER A 136 -9.56 13.40 -8.36
CA SER A 136 -8.63 12.43 -8.94
C SER A 136 -8.95 12.14 -10.41
N ASN A 137 -7.92 12.20 -11.26
CA ASN A 137 -7.98 11.70 -12.64
C ASN A 137 -7.64 10.20 -12.73
N ASP A 138 -7.19 9.58 -11.63
CA ASP A 138 -6.87 8.15 -11.55
C ASP A 138 -8.12 7.26 -11.41
N LEU A 139 -9.31 7.86 -11.24
CA LEU A 139 -10.58 7.15 -11.08
C LEU A 139 -11.51 7.45 -12.25
N SER A 140 -11.99 6.38 -12.89
CA SER A 140 -13.05 6.50 -13.90
C SER A 140 -14.34 7.07 -13.29
N ALA A 141 -15.16 7.74 -14.11
CA ALA A 141 -16.45 8.28 -13.67
C ALA A 141 -17.33 7.19 -13.00
N GLN A 142 -17.29 5.97 -13.55
CA GLN A 142 -17.99 4.82 -12.98
C GLN A 142 -17.45 4.46 -11.59
N SER A 143 -16.13 4.43 -11.38
CA SER A 143 -15.53 4.17 -10.06
C SER A 143 -15.91 5.23 -9.03
N LYS A 144 -15.99 6.51 -9.44
CA LYS A 144 -16.45 7.60 -8.56
C LYS A 144 -17.93 7.46 -8.19
N MET A 145 -18.77 7.03 -9.13
CA MET A 145 -20.18 6.74 -8.85
C MET A 145 -20.35 5.56 -7.88
N PHE A 146 -19.60 4.47 -8.08
CA PHE A 146 -19.61 3.33 -7.16
C PHE A 146 -19.21 3.73 -5.74
N TYR A 147 -18.15 4.53 -5.57
CA TYR A 147 -17.76 5.04 -4.25
C TYR A 147 -18.88 5.83 -3.57
N LYS A 148 -19.49 6.77 -4.30
CA LYS A 148 -20.61 7.58 -3.78
C LYS A 148 -21.81 6.72 -3.41
N GLN A 149 -22.11 5.70 -4.23
CA GLN A 149 -23.24 4.80 -3.99
C GLN A 149 -22.98 3.90 -2.78
N ALA A 150 -21.81 3.28 -2.66
CA ALA A 150 -21.43 2.44 -1.53
C ALA A 150 -21.51 3.23 -0.21
N LYS A 151 -21.01 4.46 -0.19
CA LYS A 151 -21.09 5.35 0.98
C LYS A 151 -22.54 5.68 1.35
N LYS A 152 -23.41 5.95 0.36
CA LYS A 152 -24.85 6.17 0.61
C LYS A 152 -25.52 4.92 1.17
N THR A 153 -25.23 3.74 0.62
CA THR A 153 -25.76 2.47 1.12
C THR A 153 -25.33 2.18 2.56
N ASN A 154 -24.08 2.50 2.91
CA ASN A 154 -23.53 2.36 4.26
C ASN A 154 -23.94 3.49 5.23
N SER A 155 -24.70 4.49 4.77
CA SER A 155 -25.17 5.61 5.60
C SER A 155 -26.58 5.44 6.18
N CYS A 156 -27.25 4.31 5.91
CA CYS A 156 -28.56 4.03 6.48
C CYS A 156 -28.45 3.52 7.93
N CYS A 157 -29.22 4.17 8.81
CA CYS A 157 -29.40 3.90 10.24
C CYS A 157 -28.32 4.49 11.17
N VAL A 158 -28.33 5.82 11.30
CA VAL A 158 -28.23 6.42 12.65
C VAL A 158 -29.56 6.11 13.34
N ILE A 159 -29.59 5.09 14.20
CA ILE A 159 -30.67 4.96 15.17
C ILE A 159 -30.51 6.17 16.10
N SER A 160 -31.50 7.05 16.04
CA SER A 160 -31.64 8.22 16.91
C SER A 160 -32.03 7.79 18.32
#